data_AF-A0A821DWF3-F1
#
_entry.id   AF-A0A821DWF3-F1
#
_cell.length_a   1.000
_cell.length_b   1.000
_cell.length_c   1.000
_cell.angle_alpha   90.00
_cell.angle_beta   90.00
_cell.angle_gamma   90.00
#
_symmetry.space_group_name_H-M   'P 1'
#
loop_
_entity.id
_entity.type
_entity.pdbx_description
1 polymer ?
#
loop_
_entity_poly.entity_id
_entity_poly.type
_entity_poly.pdbx_seq_one_letter_code
_entity_poly.pdbx_strand_id
1 'polypeptide(L)'
;MNVFSTSFPQASLSGCYFHLRQSIHRQLQQYEDDIDFAHGIHKIAALAFIHPGEVTDAFTQLSIHLGDTFQSMLDYFKDNYIGRIRANGSRSRPLFNAEFWNVHERTKNLQMRTNNSAEAWNRRIKCVFQCSHPTVWNLSTN
;
A
#
# COMPACT_ATOMS: atom_id res chain seq x y z
N MET A 1 0.03 20.95 -2.38
CA MET A 1 1.11 20.73 -3.35
C MET A 1 2.31 20.23 -2.55
N ASN A 2 2.88 19.06 -2.84
CA ASN A 2 4.01 18.55 -2.06
C ASN A 2 5.34 19.03 -2.69
N VAL A 3 6.40 19.11 -1.89
CA VAL A 3 7.73 19.62 -2.31
C VAL A 3 8.34 18.81 -3.46
N PHE A 4 8.04 17.51 -3.53
CA PHE A 4 8.53 16.65 -4.61
C PHE A 4 7.98 17.06 -5.97
N SER A 5 6.69 17.39 -6.06
CA SER A 5 6.08 17.86 -7.31
C SER A 5 6.67 19.19 -7.80
N THR A 6 7.17 20.04 -6.90
CA THR A 6 7.82 21.31 -7.28
C THR A 6 9.28 21.11 -7.67
N SER A 7 10.01 20.23 -7.00
CA SER A 7 11.44 19.99 -7.28
C SER A 7 11.67 19.04 -8.46
N PHE A 8 10.75 18.11 -8.70
CA PHE A 8 10.84 17.09 -9.75
C PHE A 8 9.53 17.01 -10.54
N PRO A 9 9.20 18.03 -11.35
CA PRO A 9 7.90 18.12 -12.02
C PRO A 9 7.66 17.02 -13.05
N GLN A 10 8.73 16.38 -13.56
CA GLN A 10 8.66 15.26 -14.51
C GLN A 10 8.58 13.89 -13.82
N ALA A 11 8.78 13.82 -12.51
CA ALA A 11 8.73 12.56 -11.78
C ALA A 11 7.29 12.16 -11.48
N SER A 12 6.92 10.93 -11.86
CA SER A 12 5.65 10.35 -11.45
C SER A 12 5.76 9.82 -10.03
N LEU A 13 5.04 10.45 -9.11
CA LEU A 13 4.98 9.98 -7.73
C LEU A 13 4.01 8.81 -7.62
N SER A 14 4.44 7.76 -6.93
CA SER A 14 3.58 6.62 -6.70
C SER A 14 3.84 5.86 -5.40
N GLY A 15 2.79 5.21 -4.92
CA GLY A 15 2.83 4.27 -3.81
C GLY A 15 3.42 2.93 -4.21
N CYS A 16 3.93 2.22 -3.20
CA CYS A 16 4.53 0.91 -3.31
C CYS A 16 3.59 -0.13 -2.67
N TYR A 17 3.37 -1.27 -3.34
CA TYR A 17 2.49 -2.32 -2.83
C TYR A 17 2.97 -2.87 -1.48
N PHE A 18 4.28 -2.90 -1.26
CA PHE A 18 4.86 -3.26 0.04
C PHE A 18 4.38 -2.35 1.17
N HIS A 19 4.38 -1.02 0.95
CA HIS A 19 3.93 -0.08 1.97
C HIS A 19 2.42 -0.14 2.20
N LEU A 20 1.63 -0.44 1.16
CA LEU A 20 0.20 -0.74 1.32
C LEU A 20 -0.01 -1.97 2.21
N ARG A 21 0.67 -3.08 1.91
CA ARG A 21 0.62 -4.30 2.73
C ARG A 21 1.06 -4.04 4.17
N GLN A 22 2.09 -3.21 4.35
CA GLN A 22 2.57 -2.83 5.67
C GLN A 22 1.54 -1.98 6.42
N SER A 23 0.86 -1.04 5.76
CA SER A 23 -0.17 -0.22 6.41
C SER A 23 -1.36 -1.08 6.84
N ILE A 24 -1.79 -2.01 5.97
CA ILE A 24 -2.83 -3.01 6.27
C ILE A 24 -2.41 -3.82 7.50
N HIS A 25 -1.20 -4.38 7.51
CA HIS A 25 -0.71 -5.17 8.63
C HIS A 25 -0.64 -4.37 9.94
N ARG A 26 -0.22 -3.10 9.90
CA ARG A 26 -0.18 -2.26 11.12
C ARG A 26 -1.57 -1.94 11.68
N GLN A 27 -2.60 -1.96 10.83
CA GLN A 27 -3.98 -1.80 11.28
C GLN A 27 -4.49 -3.04 12.01
N LEU A 28 -3.93 -4.22 11.72
CA LEU A 28 -4.23 -5.46 12.43
C LEU A 28 -3.54 -5.41 13.79
N GLN A 29 -4.29 -5.11 14.86
CA GLN A 29 -3.74 -5.08 16.22
C GLN A 29 -3.34 -6.48 16.71
N GLN A 30 -4.09 -7.51 16.31
CA GLN A 30 -3.74 -8.91 16.42
C GLN A 30 -4.07 -9.57 15.10
N TYR A 31 -3.11 -10.33 14.56
CA TYR A 31 -3.37 -11.22 13.45
C TYR A 31 -4.05 -12.44 14.03
N GLU A 32 -5.29 -12.70 13.66
CA GLU A 32 -5.92 -13.98 14.00
C GLU A 32 -5.25 -15.06 13.16
N ASP A 33 -4.82 -16.16 13.78
CA ASP A 33 -4.33 -17.38 13.10
C ASP A 33 -5.51 -18.15 12.44
N ASP A 34 -6.43 -17.40 11.83
CA ASP A 34 -7.54 -17.91 11.03
C ASP A 34 -7.22 -17.72 9.54
N ILE A 35 -7.25 -18.83 8.79
CA ILE A 35 -7.00 -18.87 7.36
C ILE A 35 -8.04 -18.01 6.61
N ASP A 36 -9.29 -18.00 7.04
CA ASP A 36 -10.34 -17.22 6.39
C ASP A 36 -10.16 -15.72 6.64
N PHE A 37 -9.72 -15.35 7.84
CA PHE A 37 -9.29 -13.98 8.15
C PHE A 37 -8.14 -13.55 7.24
N ALA A 38 -7.08 -14.36 7.18
CA ALA A 38 -5.92 -14.10 6.33
C ALA A 38 -6.31 -13.93 4.85
N HIS A 39 -7.22 -14.78 4.34
CA HIS A 39 -7.75 -14.67 2.98
C HIS A 39 -8.53 -13.38 2.76
N GLY A 40 -9.36 -12.95 3.72
CA GLY A 40 -10.09 -11.68 3.62
C GLY A 40 -9.15 -10.48 3.56
N ILE A 41 -8.10 -10.45 4.40
CA ILE A 41 -7.06 -9.43 4.35
C ILE A 41 -6.33 -9.41 2.99
N HIS A 42 -6.04 -10.59 2.44
CA HIS A 42 -5.45 -10.70 1.10
C HIS A 42 -6.39 -10.18 0.01
N LYS A 43 -7.70 -10.46 0.08
CA LYS A 43 -8.69 -9.90 -0.86
C LYS A 43 -8.72 -8.37 -0.80
N ILE A 44 -8.66 -7.77 0.39
CA ILE A 44 -8.59 -6.31 0.54
C ILE A 44 -7.31 -5.76 -0.09
N ALA A 45 -6.16 -6.39 0.18
CA ALA A 45 -4.90 -5.99 -0.45
C ALA A 45 -4.91 -6.18 -1.98
N ALA A 46 -5.69 -7.14 -2.50
CA ALA A 46 -5.78 -7.42 -3.92
C ALA A 46 -6.49 -6.30 -4.72
N LEU A 47 -7.22 -5.40 -4.06
CA LEU A 47 -7.81 -4.22 -4.70
C LEU A 47 -6.76 -3.34 -5.41
N ALA A 48 -5.49 -3.40 -5.00
CA ALA A 48 -4.39 -2.71 -5.67
C ALA A 48 -4.12 -3.19 -7.10
N PHE A 49 -4.66 -4.33 -7.51
CA PHE A 49 -4.50 -4.90 -8.84
C PHE A 49 -5.70 -4.67 -9.75
N ILE A 50 -6.80 -4.11 -9.22
CA ILE A 50 -8.00 -3.76 -9.99
C ILE A 50 -7.76 -2.40 -10.65
N HIS A 51 -8.29 -2.17 -11.84
CA HIS A 51 -8.14 -0.88 -12.50
C HIS A 51 -8.68 0.26 -11.60
N PRO A 52 -7.98 1.40 -11.43
CA PRO A 52 -8.38 2.46 -10.49
C PRO A 52 -9.84 2.91 -10.63
N GLY A 53 -10.37 2.94 -11.86
CA GLY A 53 -11.77 3.30 -12.14
C GLY A 53 -12.81 2.29 -11.63
N GLU A 54 -12.41 1.04 -11.35
CA GLU A 54 -13.29 -0.05 -10.90
C GLU A 54 -13.10 -0.38 -9.41
N VAL A 55 -12.04 0.15 -8.78
CA VAL A 55 -11.67 -0.16 -7.39
C VAL A 55 -12.79 0.15 -6.39
N THR A 56 -13.55 1.22 -6.61
CA THR A 56 -14.63 1.62 -5.70
C THR A 56 -15.78 0.61 -5.70
N ASP A 57 -16.15 0.11 -6.88
CA ASP A 57 -17.23 -0.85 -7.04
C ASP A 57 -16.79 -2.22 -6.51
N ALA A 58 -15.57 -2.63 -6.85
CA ALA A 58 -14.96 -3.85 -6.33
C ALA A 58 -14.86 -3.83 -4.80
N PHE A 59 -14.47 -2.70 -4.20
CA PHE A 59 -14.45 -2.53 -2.74
C PHE A 59 -15.85 -2.67 -2.14
N THR A 60 -16.87 -2.12 -2.79
CA THR A 60 -18.26 -2.20 -2.32
C THR A 60 -18.76 -3.65 -2.32
N GLN A 61 -18.52 -4.38 -3.40
CA GLN A 61 -18.86 -5.81 -3.50
C GLN A 61 -18.08 -6.65 -2.47
N LEU A 62 -16.78 -6.39 -2.33
CA LEU A 62 -15.93 -7.09 -1.36
C LEU A 62 -16.39 -6.84 0.08
N SER A 63 -16.79 -5.61 0.40
CA SER A 63 -17.28 -5.25 1.74
C SER A 63 -18.53 -6.05 2.11
N ILE A 64 -19.46 -6.22 1.17
CA ILE A 64 -20.67 -7.04 1.36
C ILE A 64 -20.30 -8.51 1.59
N HIS A 65 -19.32 -9.02 0.83
CA HIS A 65 -18.89 -10.42 0.92
C HIS A 65 -18.14 -10.75 2.23
N LEU A 66 -17.30 -9.83 2.72
CA LEU A 66 -16.49 -10.06 3.92
C LEU A 66 -17.29 -9.92 5.22
N GLY A 67 -18.34 -9.07 5.23
CA GLY A 67 -19.20 -8.89 6.39
C GLY A 67 -18.51 -8.26 7.61
N ASP A 68 -19.15 -8.37 8.77
CA ASP A 68 -18.84 -7.60 9.97
C ASP A 68 -17.46 -7.92 10.57
N THR A 69 -16.97 -9.16 10.39
CA THR A 69 -15.65 -9.59 10.86
C THR A 69 -14.52 -8.67 10.39
N PHE A 70 -14.65 -8.09 9.19
CA PHE A 70 -13.64 -7.22 8.60
C PHE A 70 -13.96 -5.74 8.73
N GLN A 71 -15.03 -5.35 9.43
CA GLN A 71 -15.56 -3.99 9.43
C GLN A 71 -14.51 -2.94 9.81
N SER A 72 -13.70 -3.21 10.83
CA SER A 72 -12.60 -2.31 11.25
C SER A 72 -11.58 -2.08 10.13
N MET A 73 -11.19 -3.15 9.42
CA MET A 73 -10.25 -3.07 8.31
C MET A 73 -10.88 -2.40 7.09
N LEU A 74 -12.14 -2.69 6.81
CA LEU A 74 -12.89 -2.08 5.71
C LEU A 74 -13.07 -0.58 5.95
N ASP A 75 -13.38 -0.14 7.16
CA ASP A 75 -13.49 1.28 7.49
C ASP A 75 -12.15 1.99 7.41
N TYR A 76 -11.08 1.40 7.93
CA TYR A 76 -9.73 1.92 7.74
C TYR A 76 -9.41 2.08 6.24
N PHE A 77 -9.68 1.05 5.43
CA PHE A 77 -9.37 1.10 4.01
C PHE A 77 -10.23 2.14 3.29
N LYS A 78 -11.49 2.26 3.67
CA LYS A 78 -12.43 3.27 3.16
C LYS A 78 -11.95 4.68 3.46
N ASP A 79 -11.51 4.95 4.68
CA ASP A 79 -11.05 6.28 5.08
C ASP A 79 -9.75 6.72 4.39
N ASN A 80 -8.84 5.77 4.18
CA ASN A 80 -7.51 6.07 3.66
C ASN A 80 -7.43 6.00 2.13
N TYR A 81 -8.17 5.09 1.48
CA TYR A 81 -7.91 4.70 0.09
C TYR A 81 -9.10 4.81 -0.86
N ILE A 82 -10.35 4.76 -0.36
CA ILE A 82 -11.56 4.77 -1.20
C ILE A 82 -12.34 6.08 -1.09
N GLY A 83 -12.49 6.61 0.12
CA GLY A 83 -13.38 7.72 0.47
C GLY A 83 -14.78 7.25 0.88
N ARG A 84 -15.45 8.02 1.76
CA ARG A 84 -16.81 7.75 2.25
C ARG A 84 -17.88 8.43 1.39
N ILE A 85 -19.06 7.82 1.28
CA ILE A 85 -20.22 8.48 0.69
C ILE A 85 -20.75 9.51 1.70
N ARG A 86 -20.95 10.75 1.25
CA ARG A 86 -21.54 11.84 2.03
C ARG A 86 -23.06 11.86 1.85
N ALA A 87 -23.75 12.60 2.72
CA ALA A 87 -25.21 12.74 2.67
C ALA A 87 -25.76 13.25 1.32
N ASN A 88 -24.96 14.01 0.57
CA ASN A 88 -25.33 14.51 -0.76
C ASN A 88 -25.04 13.52 -1.91
N GLY A 89 -24.71 12.26 -1.61
CA GLY A 89 -24.36 11.24 -2.59
C GLY A 89 -22.93 11.36 -3.17
N SER A 90 -22.20 12.44 -2.89
CA SER A 90 -20.81 12.58 -3.32
C SER A 90 -19.86 11.73 -2.48
N ARG A 91 -18.77 11.23 -3.09
CA ARG A 91 -17.71 10.54 -2.36
C ARG A 91 -16.66 11.53 -1.84
N SER A 92 -16.19 11.32 -0.61
CA SER A 92 -15.09 12.10 -0.05
C SER A 92 -13.79 11.78 -0.76
N ARG A 93 -12.88 12.75 -0.81
CA ARG A 93 -11.53 12.51 -1.30
C ARG A 93 -10.79 11.62 -0.28
N PRO A 94 -10.24 10.46 -0.69
CA PRO A 94 -9.40 9.66 0.20
C PRO A 94 -8.08 10.36 0.49
N LEU A 95 -7.39 9.94 1.56
CA LEU A 95 -6.04 10.42 1.89
C LEU A 95 -5.05 10.05 0.78
N PHE A 96 -5.19 8.85 0.21
CA PHE A 96 -4.39 8.36 -0.90
C PHE A 96 -5.30 7.97 -2.06
N ASN A 97 -5.18 8.68 -3.19
CA ASN A 97 -5.99 8.39 -4.36
C ASN A 97 -5.59 7.07 -5.01
N ALA A 98 -6.55 6.38 -5.65
CA ALA A 98 -6.32 5.07 -6.28
C ALA A 98 -5.16 5.11 -7.28
N GLU A 99 -5.04 6.15 -8.10
CA GLU A 99 -3.95 6.29 -9.08
C GLU A 99 -2.56 6.35 -8.42
N PHE A 100 -2.47 6.74 -7.15
CA PHE A 100 -1.22 6.76 -6.41
C PHE A 100 -0.83 5.38 -5.88
N TRP A 101 -1.73 4.68 -5.17
CA TRP A 101 -1.39 3.43 -4.46
C TRP A 101 -1.62 2.15 -5.28
N ASN A 102 -2.40 2.23 -6.36
CA ASN A 102 -2.71 1.10 -7.21
C ASN A 102 -1.51 0.68 -8.08
N VAL A 103 -1.43 -0.61 -8.39
CA VAL A 103 -0.34 -1.24 -9.14
C VAL A 103 -0.82 -1.99 -10.39
N HIS A 104 -2.08 -1.83 -10.81
CA HIS A 104 -2.65 -2.48 -12.00
C HIS A 104 -1.79 -2.22 -13.25
N GLU A 105 -1.60 -0.95 -13.61
CA GLU A 105 -0.82 -0.58 -14.80
C GLU A 105 0.65 -0.96 -14.66
N ARG A 106 1.23 -0.88 -13.46
CA ARG A 106 2.60 -1.36 -13.23
C ARG A 106 2.72 -2.86 -13.43
N THR A 107 1.73 -3.61 -13.00
CA THR A 107 1.69 -5.07 -13.15
C THR A 107 1.59 -5.45 -14.62
N LYS A 108 0.72 -4.77 -15.38
CA LYS A 108 0.59 -4.98 -16.84
C LYS A 108 1.89 -4.63 -17.57
N ASN A 109 2.56 -3.56 -17.17
CA ASN A 109 3.80 -3.10 -17.79
C ASN A 109 5.07 -3.74 -17.20
N LEU A 110 4.94 -4.81 -16.39
CA LEU A 110 6.05 -5.52 -15.75
C LEU A 110 7.01 -4.62 -14.94
N GLN A 111 6.49 -3.51 -14.41
CA GLN A 111 7.23 -2.57 -13.59
C GLN A 111 7.32 -3.05 -12.14
N MET A 112 8.32 -2.54 -11.42
CA MET A 112 8.51 -2.87 -10.00
C MET A 112 7.32 -2.41 -9.16
N ARG A 113 6.69 -3.37 -8.48
CA ARG A 113 5.54 -3.16 -7.57
C ARG A 113 5.97 -2.96 -6.12
N THR A 114 7.13 -3.52 -5.78
CA THR A 114 7.76 -3.51 -4.47
C THR A 114 9.13 -2.85 -4.57
N ASN A 115 9.69 -2.49 -3.42
CA ASN A 115 11.05 -1.96 -3.26
C ASN A 115 12.12 -3.07 -3.31
N ASN A 116 11.86 -4.24 -3.92
CA ASN A 116 12.77 -5.41 -3.89
C ASN A 116 14.22 -5.07 -4.22
N SER A 117 14.46 -4.20 -5.20
CA SER A 117 15.81 -3.75 -5.58
C SER A 117 16.48 -2.92 -4.49
N ALA A 118 15.73 -2.02 -3.85
CA ALA A 118 16.22 -1.24 -2.70
C ALA A 118 16.44 -2.14 -1.47
N GLU A 119 15.58 -3.14 -1.23
CA GLU A 119 15.78 -4.13 -0.16
C GLU A 119 16.96 -5.06 -0.42
N ALA A 120 17.17 -5.48 -1.67
CA ALA A 120 18.34 -6.25 -2.07
C ALA A 120 19.62 -5.45 -1.87
N TRP A 121 19.61 -4.17 -2.24
CA TRP A 121 20.73 -3.26 -1.98
C TRP A 121 20.97 -3.06 -0.48
N ASN A 122 19.92 -2.78 0.31
CA ASN A 122 20.01 -2.65 1.76
C ASN A 122 20.53 -3.94 2.43
N ARG A 123 20.08 -5.12 1.99
CA ARG A 123 20.59 -6.42 2.46
C ARG A 123 22.06 -6.60 2.13
N ARG A 124 22.48 -6.23 0.91
CA ARG A 124 23.88 -6.31 0.49
C ARG A 124 24.76 -5.38 1.32
N ILE A 125 24.32 -4.15 1.60
CA ILE A 125 25.01 -3.22 2.51
C ILE A 125 25.14 -3.82 3.91
N LYS A 126 24.06 -4.34 4.50
CA LYS A 126 24.11 -4.99 5.83
C LYS A 126 25.09 -6.16 5.86
N CYS A 127 25.15 -6.95 4.78
CA CYS A 127 26.11 -8.05 4.64
C CYS A 127 27.55 -7.54 4.59
N VAL A 128 27.84 -6.51 3.78
CA VAL A 128 29.17 -5.91 3.65
C VAL A 128 29.67 -5.35 4.98
N PHE A 129 28.81 -4.64 5.74
CA PHE A 129 29.20 -4.04 7.02
C PHE A 129 28.99 -4.95 8.23
N GLN A 130 28.49 -6.17 8.04
CA GLN A 130 28.15 -7.15 9.08
C GLN A 130 27.35 -6.57 10.27
N CYS A 131 26.55 -5.53 10.02
CA CYS A 131 25.80 -4.85 11.06
C CYS A 131 24.41 -4.45 10.59
N SER A 132 23.46 -4.46 11.52
CA SER A 132 22.05 -4.15 11.24
C SER A 132 21.81 -2.65 10.99
N HIS A 133 22.67 -1.78 11.52
CA HIS A 133 22.58 -0.33 11.47
C HIS A 133 23.96 0.30 11.15
N PRO A 134 24.42 0.25 9.89
CA PRO A 134 25.66 0.89 9.51
C PRO A 134 25.56 2.41 9.67
N THR A 135 26.53 3.02 10.35
CA THR A 135 26.65 4.47 10.47
C THR A 135 27.54 5.02 9.37
N VAL A 136 27.51 6.35 9.14
CA VAL A 136 28.40 6.99 8.15
C VAL A 136 29.88 6.69 8.44
N TRP A 137 30.24 6.49 9.71
CA TRP A 137 31.61 6.13 10.11
C TRP A 137 32.05 4.75 9.64
N ASN A 138 31.10 3.83 9.46
CA ASN A 138 31.36 2.52 8.87
C ASN A 138 31.70 2.64 7.37
N LEU A 139 31.36 3.75 6.71
CA LEU A 139 31.64 3.99 5.28
C LEU A 139 33.02 4.61 5.02
N SER A 140 33.65 5.20 6.03
CA SER A 140 34.91 5.96 5.90
C SER A 140 36.16 5.17 6.26
N THR A 141 36.03 3.88 6.59
CA THR A 141 37.14 3.00 6.97
C THR A 141 37.25 1.85 5.96
N ASN A 142 37.90 2.14 4.83
CA ASN A 142 38.52 1.13 3.95
C ASN A 142 40.03 1.28 4.05
#